data_AF-A0A356QL53-F1
#
_entry.id   AF-A0A356QL53-F1
#
_cell.length_a   1.000
_cell.length_b   1.000
_cell.length_c   1.000
_cell.angle_alpha   90.00
_cell.angle_beta   90.00
_cell.angle_gamma   90.00
#
_symmetry.space_group_name_H-M   'P 1'
#
loop_
_entity.id
_entity.type
_entity.pdbx_description
1 polymer ?
#
loop_
_entity_poly.entity_id
_entity_poly.type
_entity_poly.pdbx_seq_one_letter_code
_entity_poly.pdbx_strand_id
1 'polypeptide(L)'
;MSLAIFDLDNTLLSIDSDHAWGEFLVEQGAVDPVAYREANERFLADYNAGTLDMAAFLEMALKPLAENTPEQLAAWHQQFMASKIEPHILPKAEELLARH
;
A
#
# COMPACT_ATOMS: atom_id res chain seq x y z
N MET A 1 18.94 -16.27 20.98
CA MET A 1 17.84 -15.68 20.19
C MET A 1 18.46 -14.75 19.17
N SER A 2 18.18 -14.97 17.89
CA SER A 2 18.53 -14.07 16.80
C SER A 2 17.30 -13.25 16.42
N LEU A 3 17.50 -11.97 16.07
CA LEU A 3 16.46 -11.10 15.53
C LEU A 3 16.57 -11.11 14.01
N ALA A 4 15.45 -11.32 13.32
CA ALA A 4 15.32 -11.16 11.87
C ALA A 4 14.31 -10.04 11.59
N ILE A 5 14.64 -9.12 10.70
CA ILE A 5 13.79 -8.01 10.26
C ILE A 5 13.65 -8.13 8.75
N PHE A 6 12.41 -8.12 8.27
CA PHE A 6 12.08 -8.19 6.86
C PHE A 6 11.32 -6.94 6.47
N ASP A 7 11.74 -6.32 5.38
CA ASP A 7 10.91 -5.35 4.69
C ASP A 7 9.79 -6.08 3.92
N LEU A 8 8.72 -5.38 3.56
CA LEU A 8 7.55 -5.98 2.92
C LEU A 8 7.59 -5.82 1.39
N ASP A 9 7.47 -4.60 0.93
CA ASP A 9 7.31 -4.25 -0.48
C ASP A 9 8.61 -4.46 -1.24
N ASN A 10 8.52 -5.02 -2.45
CA ASN A 10 9.68 -5.41 -3.25
C ASN A 10 10.68 -6.35 -2.53
N THR A 11 10.30 -6.92 -1.38
CA THR A 11 11.11 -7.81 -0.54
C THR A 11 10.41 -9.15 -0.32
N LEU A 12 9.32 -9.17 0.44
CA LEU A 12 8.46 -10.35 0.63
C LEU A 12 7.36 -10.42 -0.43
N LEU A 13 6.92 -9.25 -0.89
CA LEU A 13 5.99 -9.08 -2.01
C LEU A 13 6.75 -8.68 -3.28
N SER A 14 6.23 -9.10 -4.43
CA SER A 14 6.77 -8.69 -5.74
C SER A 14 6.25 -7.33 -6.24
N ILE A 15 5.53 -6.59 -5.39
CA ILE A 15 4.90 -5.31 -5.70
C ILE A 15 5.11 -4.31 -4.56
N ASP A 16 4.74 -3.07 -4.84
CA ASP A 16 4.50 -2.01 -3.85
C ASP A 16 3.01 -2.05 -3.44
N SER A 17 2.75 -2.47 -2.20
CA SER A 17 1.41 -2.61 -1.65
C SER A 17 0.73 -1.26 -1.35
N ASP A 18 1.48 -0.19 -1.07
CA ASP A 18 0.93 1.15 -0.85
C ASP A 18 0.39 1.73 -2.16
N HIS A 19 1.20 1.66 -3.23
CA HIS A 19 0.76 2.06 -4.56
C HIS A 19 -0.43 1.23 -5.05
N ALA A 20 -0.38 -0.10 -4.86
CA ALA A 20 -1.47 -1.00 -5.26
C ALA A 20 -2.76 -0.74 -4.48
N TRP A 21 -2.68 -0.37 -3.20
CA TRP A 21 -3.84 -0.01 -2.39
C TRP A 21 -4.48 1.29 -2.89
N GLY A 22 -3.68 2.29 -3.24
CA GLY A 22 -4.16 3.53 -3.84
C GLY A 22 -4.96 3.31 -5.13
N GLU A 23 -4.41 2.54 -6.08
CA GLU A 23 -5.14 2.19 -7.32
C GLU A 23 -6.39 1.34 -7.03
N PHE A 24 -6.34 0.43 -6.05
CA PHE A 24 -7.52 -0.32 -5.62
C PHE A 24 -8.62 0.62 -5.10
N LEU A 25 -8.29 1.62 -4.27
CA LEU A 25 -9.27 2.60 -3.78
C LEU A 25 -9.88 3.44 -4.91
N VAL A 26 -9.09 3.77 -5.93
CA VAL A 26 -9.58 4.40 -7.16
C VAL A 26 -10.58 3.48 -7.89
N GLU A 27 -10.26 2.19 -8.04
CA GLU A 27 -11.15 1.19 -8.65
C GLU A 27 -12.47 1.02 -7.90
N GLN A 28 -12.45 1.14 -6.56
CA GLN A 28 -13.65 1.07 -5.72
C GLN A 28 -14.47 2.38 -5.72
N GLY A 29 -13.96 3.45 -6.34
CA GLY A 29 -14.58 4.77 -6.31
C GLY A 29 -14.52 5.45 -4.94
N ALA A 30 -13.59 5.02 -4.07
CA ALA A 30 -13.41 5.55 -2.73
C ALA A 30 -12.74 6.95 -2.73
N VAL A 31 -12.02 7.26 -3.80
CA VAL A 31 -11.30 8.52 -4.02
C VAL A 31 -11.53 9.01 -5.45
N ASP A 32 -11.37 10.32 -5.67
CA ASP A 32 -11.41 10.88 -7.02
C ASP A 32 -10.19 10.40 -7.84
N PRO A 33 -10.38 9.74 -8.99
CA PRO A 33 -9.30 9.12 -9.76
C PRO A 33 -8.28 10.13 -10.30
N VAL A 34 -8.68 11.36 -10.58
CA VAL A 34 -7.80 12.38 -11.16
C VAL A 34 -6.99 13.02 -10.05
N ALA A 35 -7.67 13.53 -9.01
CA ALA A 35 -7.01 14.19 -7.89
C ALA A 35 -6.07 13.25 -7.13
N TYR A 36 -6.45 11.98 -6.98
CA TYR A 36 -5.60 11.00 -6.28
C TYR A 36 -4.32 10.72 -7.06
N ARG A 37 -4.40 10.47 -8.38
CA ARG A 37 -3.23 10.21 -9.22
C ARG A 37 -2.30 11.41 -9.31
N GLU A 38 -2.83 12.61 -9.52
CA GLU A 38 -2.04 13.85 -9.53
C GLU A 38 -1.31 14.07 -8.19
N ALA A 39 -1.98 13.81 -7.06
CA ALA A 39 -1.35 13.90 -5.76
C ALA A 39 -0.24 12.85 -5.58
N ASN A 40 -0.50 11.60 -5.97
CA ASN A 40 0.49 10.52 -5.87
C ASN A 40 1.72 10.77 -6.75
N GLU A 41 1.55 11.21 -7.99
CA GLU A 41 2.65 11.56 -8.88
C GLU A 41 3.50 12.69 -8.31
N ARG A 42 2.87 13.72 -7.74
CA ARG A 42 3.57 14.81 -7.08
C ARG A 42 4.38 14.31 -5.88
N PHE A 43 3.76 13.54 -4.98
CA PHE A 43 4.46 13.02 -3.81
C PHE A 43 5.59 12.04 -4.18
N LEU A 44 5.42 11.22 -5.22
CA LEU A 44 6.48 10.37 -5.73
C LEU A 44 7.66 11.20 -6.28
N ALA A 45 7.38 12.29 -7.00
CA ALA A 45 8.41 13.21 -7.47
C ALA A 45 9.16 13.87 -6.29
N ASP A 46 8.43 14.34 -5.27
CA ASP A 46 9.01 14.95 -4.08
C ASP A 46 9.84 13.94 -3.26
N TYR A 47 9.38 12.69 -3.18
CA TYR A 47 10.13 11.59 -2.56
C TYR A 47 11.45 11.34 -3.28
N ASN A 48 11.42 11.23 -4.61
CA ASN A 48 12.62 11.04 -5.43
C ASN A 48 13.59 12.23 -5.36
N ALA A 49 13.06 13.45 -5.18
CA ALA A 49 13.87 14.65 -4.97
C ALA A 49 14.40 14.80 -3.54
N GLY A 50 13.96 13.95 -2.59
CA GLY A 50 14.30 14.05 -1.18
C GLY A 50 13.65 15.25 -0.47
N THR A 51 12.58 15.81 -1.03
CA THR A 51 11.88 17.00 -0.55
C THR A 51 10.45 16.71 -0.09
N LEU A 52 10.08 15.44 0.06
CA LEU A 52 8.74 15.03 0.47
C LEU A 52 8.31 15.64 1.80
N ASP A 53 7.19 16.33 1.80
CA ASP A 53 6.44 16.61 3.02
C ASP A 53 5.69 15.34 3.45
N MET A 54 6.29 14.62 4.40
CA MET A 54 5.76 13.36 4.90
C MET A 54 4.39 13.53 5.58
N ALA A 55 4.13 14.66 6.24
CA ALA A 55 2.86 14.89 6.91
C ALA A 55 1.73 15.10 5.89
N ALA A 56 1.99 15.89 4.85
CA ALA A 56 1.02 16.11 3.77
C ALA A 56 0.75 14.81 2.97
N PHE A 57 1.78 14.00 2.74
CA PHE A 57 1.63 12.69 2.11
C PHE A 57 0.73 11.77 2.94
N LEU A 58 1.00 11.63 4.24
CA LEU A 58 0.21 10.77 5.14
C LEU A 58 -1.23 11.27 5.27
N GLU A 59 -1.47 12.58 5.30
CA GLU A 59 -2.83 13.12 5.32
C GLU A 59 -3.61 12.68 4.09
N MET A 60 -3.00 12.74 2.90
CA MET A 60 -3.62 12.26 1.66
C MET A 60 -3.84 10.74 1.67
N ALA A 61 -2.81 9.96 2.00
CA ALA A 61 -2.84 8.50 1.94
C ALA A 61 -3.80 7.88 2.97
N LEU A 62 -3.93 8.49 4.16
CA LEU A 62 -4.76 7.98 5.25
C LEU A 62 -6.19 8.53 5.24
N LYS A 63 -6.45 9.60 4.49
CA LYS A 63 -7.80 10.21 4.38
C LYS A 63 -8.91 9.19 4.04
N PRO A 64 -8.72 8.24 3.10
CA PRO A 64 -9.75 7.22 2.83
C PRO A 64 -10.07 6.35 4.04
N LEU A 65 -9.10 6.13 4.94
CA LEU A 65 -9.32 5.35 6.17
C LEU A 65 -10.14 6.14 7.19
N ALA A 66 -10.04 7.47 7.19
CA ALA A 66 -10.81 8.33 8.08
C ALA A 66 -12.25 8.58 7.59
N GLU A 67 -12.46 8.55 6.27
CA GLU A 67 -13.75 8.87 5.63
C GLU A 67 -14.66 7.66 5.44
N ASN A 68 -14.18 6.44 5.69
CA ASN A 68 -14.93 5.19 5.52
C ASN A 68 -15.09 4.43 6.84
N THR A 69 -16.17 3.65 6.94
CA THR A 69 -16.43 2.89 8.17
C THR A 69 -15.46 1.71 8.31
N PRO A 70 -15.15 1.27 9.54
CA PRO A 70 -14.32 0.08 9.76
C PRO A 70 -14.81 -1.17 9.04
N GLU A 71 -16.13 -1.36 8.91
CA GLU A 71 -16.72 -2.50 8.20
C GLU A 71 -16.44 -2.44 6.70
N GLN A 72 -16.55 -1.25 6.09
CA GLN A 72 -16.24 -1.06 4.67
C GLN A 72 -14.74 -1.25 4.42
N LEU A 73 -13.89 -0.70 5.29
CA LEU A 73 -12.44 -0.87 5.20
C LEU A 73 -12.04 -2.34 5.33
N ALA A 74 -12.66 -3.08 6.25
CA ALA A 74 -12.42 -4.52 6.38
C ALA A 74 -12.84 -5.27 5.12
N ALA A 75 -14.00 -4.95 4.53
CA ALA A 75 -14.48 -5.58 3.30
C ALA A 75 -13.53 -5.30 2.12
N TRP A 76 -13.08 -4.05 1.96
CA TRP A 76 -12.11 -3.66 0.95
C TRP A 76 -10.75 -4.32 1.17
N HIS A 77 -10.27 -4.37 2.41
CA HIS A 77 -9.01 -5.03 2.71
C HIS A 77 -9.04 -6.51 2.33
N GLN A 78 -10.13 -7.24 2.61
CA GLN A 78 -10.27 -8.64 2.18
C GLN A 78 -10.24 -8.79 0.66
N GLN A 79 -10.94 -7.90 -0.07
CA GLN A 79 -10.93 -7.91 -1.54
C GLN A 79 -9.54 -7.58 -2.10
N PHE A 80 -8.85 -6.62 -1.49
CA PHE A 80 -7.49 -6.23 -1.86
C PHE A 80 -6.48 -7.35 -1.63
N MET A 81 -6.56 -8.03 -0.48
CA MET A 81 -5.72 -9.18 -0.19
C MET A 81 -5.84 -10.25 -1.28
N ALA A 82 -7.07 -10.67 -1.60
CA ALA A 82 -7.32 -11.71 -2.59
C ALA A 82 -6.95 -11.30 -4.02
N SER A 83 -7.20 -10.04 -4.41
CA SER A 83 -7.05 -9.60 -5.80
C SER A 83 -5.71 -8.96 -6.14
N LYS A 84 -5.03 -8.34 -5.17
CA LYS A 84 -3.78 -7.57 -5.40
C LYS A 84 -2.58 -8.10 -4.61
N ILE A 85 -2.76 -8.70 -3.43
CA ILE A 85 -1.61 -9.13 -2.60
C ILE A 85 -1.28 -10.62 -2.79
N GLU A 86 -2.24 -11.52 -2.58
CA GLU A 86 -2.01 -12.97 -2.62
C GLU A 86 -1.30 -13.47 -3.89
N PRO A 87 -1.64 -12.99 -5.12
CA PRO A 87 -0.93 -13.39 -6.33
C PRO A 87 0.55 -12.98 -6.36
N HIS A 88 0.95 -12.05 -5.50
CA HIS A 88 2.27 -11.43 -5.48
C HIS A 88 3.13 -11.85 -4.28
N ILE A 89 2.61 -12.70 -3.39
CA ILE A 89 3.39 -13.35 -2.33
C ILE A 89 4.37 -14.33 -2.98
N LEU A 90 5.66 -14.14 -2.69
CA LEU A 90 6.70 -14.98 -3.28
C LEU A 90 6.82 -16.30 -2.50
N PRO A 91 6.84 -17.47 -3.15
CA PRO A 91 7.11 -18.74 -2.46
C PRO A 91 8.42 -18.73 -1.67
N LYS A 92 9.44 -18.04 -2.19
CA LYS A 92 10.72 -17.83 -1.50
C LYS A 92 10.60 -16.98 -0.24
N ALA A 93 9.65 -16.04 -0.20
CA ALA A 93 9.39 -15.24 1.00
C ALA A 93 8.79 -16.12 2.09
N GLU A 94 7.82 -16.97 1.77
CA GLU A 94 7.24 -17.93 2.71
C GLU A 94 8.30 -18.91 3.25
N GLU A 95 9.12 -19.47 2.36
CA GLU A 95 10.23 -20.35 2.76
C GLU A 95 11.24 -19.66 3.68
N LEU A 96 11.54 -18.37 3.43
CA LEU A 96 12.46 -17.59 4.23
C LEU A 96 11.87 -17.34 5.63
N LEU A 97 10.61 -16.91 5.70
CA LEU A 97 9.90 -16.68 6.95
C LEU A 97 9.79 -17.95 7.79
N ALA A 98 9.57 -19.12 7.16
CA ALA A 98 9.47 -20.39 7.88
C ALA A 98 10.78 -20.86 8.53
N ARG A 99 11.93 -20.29 8.15
CA ARG A 99 13.26 -20.67 8.66
C ARG A 99 13.74 -19.82 9.83
N HIS A 100 13.11 -18.68 10.09
CA HIS A 100 13.54 -17.69 11.08
C HIS A 100 12.55 -17.58 12.24
#